data_AF-A0A370AYB7-F1
#
_entry.id   AF-A0A370AYB7-F1
#
_cell.length_a   1.000
_cell.length_b   1.000
_cell.length_c   1.000
_cell.angle_alpha   90.00
_cell.angle_beta   90.00
_cell.angle_gamma   90.00
#
_symmetry.space_group_name_H-M   'P 1'
#
loop_
_entity.id
_entity.type
_entity.pdbx_description
1 polymer ?
#
loop_
_entity_poly.entity_id
_entity_poly.type
_entity_poly.pdbx_seq_one_letter_code
_entity_poly.pdbx_strand_id
1 'polypeptide(L)'
;MLLISCRNKSEEMTNAVPRIINPHVNEGDNTTNDEGVNEVEENTFLVPMVEIPDNNHIQRLQDINLDHDVEEEQIILTMVKDEDGKDKLKLFIADYNNDMMRYQLSLEEMISPDHMEGLSVHLQDLNGNQLNEVLITGFNKQGFQTLDVFSIKTQGGSAGLTYRRIAQLVVNGTIDIETADRSQEYKSGQMTWESFPIITEETNPEDDENLDLIKTVYNWNKAASRYQPISVAKVPGVTIKEENLKKLYRGDLDDFKAFLSGPWHRVSDSVGEKQPFLQDILYFQPDEDQVIFTIDDIQEIYDWDDTYRTIFKGIYIQSQNILIQSLRRDILITVEDMDSIKVKIQGTTEWGGYYTPLSQSLQQGLVHDEMLEPIEELNHLSGLFKGSRGNEFYLDYPFFTEKNVDGENRQGVYTFFNLYGTSILQLRYQRKNGLMDARSVYNVDFQITEDSSRIIRTLTLVPGNLTVSGFLQESGETLHIEQIEVMDKS
;
A
#
# COMPACT_ATOMS: atom_id res chain seq x y z
N MET A 1 -42.17 -19.44 -73.62
CA MET A 1 -41.13 -18.40 -73.81
C MET A 1 -39.91 -18.87 -73.02
N LEU A 2 -39.06 -19.70 -73.65
CA LEU A 2 -37.73 -19.39 -74.22
C LEU A 2 -36.63 -19.01 -73.18
N LEU A 3 -35.60 -19.89 -73.13
CA LEU A 3 -34.15 -19.71 -72.84
C LEU A 3 -33.71 -19.42 -71.39
N ILE A 4 -32.87 -20.25 -70.71
CA ILE A 4 -31.39 -20.48 -70.85
C ILE A 4 -30.62 -19.18 -70.55
N SER A 5 -29.51 -19.05 -69.80
CA SER A 5 -28.64 -19.81 -68.88
C SER A 5 -27.42 -18.90 -68.60
N CYS A 6 -26.65 -19.16 -67.52
CA CYS A 6 -25.22 -18.80 -67.33
C CYS A 6 -24.85 -17.30 -67.05
N ARG A 7 -23.78 -16.91 -66.34
CA ARG A 7 -22.70 -17.56 -65.55
C ARG A 7 -21.68 -16.47 -65.11
N ASN A 8 -21.15 -16.54 -63.88
CA ASN A 8 -19.86 -16.00 -63.33
C ASN A 8 -19.60 -14.47 -63.40
N LYS A 9 -18.81 -13.81 -62.52
CA LYS A 9 -17.61 -14.20 -61.75
C LYS A 9 -17.30 -13.17 -60.61
N SER A 10 -16.60 -13.63 -59.58
CA SER A 10 -15.78 -12.97 -58.52
C SER A 10 -15.36 -11.49 -58.65
N GLU A 11 -15.30 -10.75 -57.53
CA GLU A 11 -14.05 -10.31 -56.86
C GLU A 11 -14.31 -9.53 -55.55
N GLU A 12 -13.39 -9.71 -54.59
CA GLU A 12 -13.31 -9.11 -53.25
C GLU A 12 -13.01 -7.60 -53.30
N MET A 13 -13.54 -6.83 -52.35
CA MET A 13 -12.98 -5.51 -52.01
C MET A 13 -13.05 -5.24 -50.50
N THR A 14 -11.91 -5.52 -49.86
CA THR A 14 -11.17 -4.67 -48.91
C THR A 14 -11.93 -3.89 -47.83
N ASN A 15 -11.69 -4.30 -46.58
CA ASN A 15 -11.90 -3.53 -45.35
C ASN A 15 -11.29 -2.12 -45.47
N ALA A 16 -12.13 -1.09 -45.36
CA ALA A 16 -11.70 0.29 -45.24
C ALA A 16 -11.40 0.60 -43.76
N VAL A 17 -10.12 0.83 -43.46
CA VAL A 17 -9.66 1.43 -42.19
C VAL A 17 -10.12 2.89 -42.15
N PRO A 18 -10.66 3.41 -41.02
CA PRO A 18 -11.05 4.81 -40.93
C PRO A 18 -9.81 5.72 -41.00
N ARG A 19 -9.84 6.70 -41.91
CA ARG A 19 -8.91 7.84 -41.93
C ARG A 19 -9.53 9.00 -41.18
N ILE A 20 -8.81 9.54 -40.20
CA ILE A 20 -9.18 10.81 -39.55
C ILE A 20 -8.76 11.96 -40.49
N ILE A 21 -9.74 12.80 -40.83
CA ILE A 21 -9.56 14.04 -41.58
C ILE A 21 -9.40 15.15 -40.54
N ASN A 22 -8.26 15.84 -40.52
CA ASN A 22 -8.11 17.08 -39.76
C ASN A 22 -8.72 18.24 -40.57
N PRO A 23 -9.79 18.92 -40.11
CA PRO A 23 -10.23 20.15 -40.73
C PRO A 23 -9.37 21.30 -40.20
N HIS A 24 -8.66 21.96 -41.11
CA HIS A 24 -8.00 23.24 -40.83
C HIS A 24 -9.03 24.31 -40.45
N VAL A 25 -8.64 25.08 -39.44
CA VAL A 25 -9.27 26.27 -38.86
C VAL A 25 -9.67 27.31 -39.91
N ASN A 26 -10.88 27.86 -39.77
CA ASN A 26 -11.19 29.21 -40.23
C ASN A 26 -11.83 29.97 -39.06
N GLU A 27 -11.23 31.11 -38.73
CA GLU A 27 -11.65 32.05 -37.70
C GLU A 27 -13.01 32.70 -38.00
N GLY A 28 -13.78 32.93 -36.92
CA GLY A 28 -14.89 33.88 -36.87
C GLY A 28 -16.23 33.23 -36.53
N ASP A 29 -16.61 33.21 -35.25
CA ASP A 29 -17.50 34.24 -34.70
C ASP A 29 -17.66 34.05 -33.18
N ASN A 30 -17.68 35.15 -32.45
CA ASN A 30 -17.94 35.17 -31.00
C ASN A 30 -19.41 34.83 -30.73
N THR A 31 -19.69 33.87 -29.85
CA THR A 31 -20.74 34.04 -28.84
C THR A 31 -20.50 33.13 -27.64
N THR A 32 -20.44 33.77 -26.48
CA THR A 32 -20.45 33.21 -25.13
C THR A 32 -21.64 32.27 -24.91
N ASN A 33 -21.37 31.08 -24.38
CA ASN A 33 -22.21 30.46 -23.34
C ASN A 33 -21.37 29.50 -22.50
N ASP A 34 -21.58 29.68 -21.20
CA ASP A 34 -21.02 28.97 -20.05
C ASP A 34 -21.72 27.61 -19.93
N GLU A 35 -21.00 26.52 -20.20
CA GLU A 35 -21.42 25.15 -19.87
C GLU A 35 -20.23 24.39 -19.31
N GLY A 36 -20.49 23.70 -18.19
CA GLY A 36 -19.51 23.11 -17.29
C GLY A 36 -18.43 22.27 -17.98
N VAL A 37 -17.20 22.49 -17.53
CA VAL A 37 -16.05 21.64 -17.82
C VAL A 37 -16.33 20.28 -17.17
N ASN A 38 -16.96 19.39 -17.90
CA ASN A 38 -16.70 17.96 -17.73
C ASN A 38 -15.25 17.78 -18.19
N GLU A 39 -14.34 17.62 -17.24
CA GLU A 39 -13.03 17.01 -17.52
C GLU A 39 -13.32 15.65 -18.14
N VAL A 40 -13.26 15.60 -19.46
CA VAL A 40 -13.10 14.35 -20.18
C VAL A 40 -11.69 13.91 -19.81
N GLU A 41 -11.58 12.89 -18.94
CA GLU A 41 -10.35 12.13 -18.82
C GLU A 41 -9.95 11.71 -20.24
N GLU A 42 -8.92 12.37 -20.79
CA GLU A 42 -8.22 11.87 -21.95
C GLU A 42 -7.66 10.52 -21.51
N ASN A 43 -8.32 9.42 -21.91
CA ASN A 43 -7.71 8.11 -21.91
C ASN A 43 -6.55 8.16 -22.91
N THR A 44 -5.40 8.64 -22.45
CA THR A 44 -4.14 8.59 -23.19
C THR A 44 -3.78 7.13 -23.34
N PHE A 45 -4.12 6.54 -24.48
CA PHE A 45 -3.67 5.20 -24.81
C PHE A 45 -2.15 5.26 -24.96
N LEU A 46 -1.44 4.65 -24.01
CA LEU A 46 0.00 4.51 -24.11
C LEU A 46 0.35 3.65 -25.33
N VAL A 47 1.31 4.12 -26.13
CA VAL A 47 1.81 3.44 -27.33
C VAL A 47 3.31 3.20 -27.18
N PRO A 48 3.82 2.08 -27.72
CA PRO A 48 5.26 1.84 -27.75
C PRO A 48 5.93 2.88 -28.64
N MET A 49 6.93 3.57 -28.11
CA MET A 49 7.72 4.58 -28.82
C MET A 49 8.92 3.98 -29.56
N VAL A 50 9.13 2.68 -29.42
CA VAL A 50 10.13 1.88 -30.14
C VAL A 50 9.45 0.81 -31.00
N GLU A 51 10.15 0.37 -32.05
CA GLU A 51 9.67 -0.71 -32.91
C GLU A 51 9.68 -2.04 -32.14
N ILE A 52 8.49 -2.61 -31.94
CA ILE A 52 8.30 -3.95 -31.36
C ILE A 52 8.10 -4.93 -32.52
N PRO A 53 8.85 -6.05 -32.59
CA PRO A 53 8.72 -6.98 -33.71
C PRO A 53 7.31 -7.55 -33.84
N ASP A 54 6.79 -7.71 -35.05
CA ASP A 54 5.39 -8.11 -35.35
C ASP A 54 4.94 -9.41 -34.68
N ASN A 55 5.87 -10.30 -34.31
CA ASN A 55 5.59 -11.54 -33.61
C ASN A 55 5.49 -11.41 -32.08
N ASN A 56 5.66 -10.20 -31.53
CA ASN A 56 5.52 -9.90 -30.11
C ASN A 56 4.19 -9.16 -29.87
N HIS A 57 3.36 -9.69 -28.98
CA HIS A 57 2.09 -9.10 -28.60
C HIS A 57 2.24 -8.35 -27.28
N ILE A 58 2.08 -7.03 -27.29
CA ILE A 58 2.17 -6.20 -26.09
C ILE A 58 1.10 -6.61 -25.09
N GLN A 59 1.52 -6.90 -23.87
CA GLN A 59 0.67 -7.29 -22.74
C GLN A 59 0.52 -6.15 -21.74
N ARG A 60 1.60 -5.41 -21.48
CA ARG A 60 1.63 -4.28 -20.56
C ARG A 60 2.64 -3.26 -21.07
N LEU A 61 2.29 -1.99 -20.92
CA LEU A 61 3.15 -0.85 -21.19
C LEU A 61 2.97 0.14 -20.05
N GLN A 62 4.08 0.64 -19.53
CA GLN A 62 4.10 1.69 -18.51
C GLN A 62 5.25 2.66 -18.79
N ASP A 63 4.99 3.95 -18.61
CA ASP A 63 6.01 4.98 -18.62
C ASP A 63 6.48 5.19 -17.17
N ILE A 64 7.79 5.23 -16.97
CA ILE A 64 8.40 5.30 -15.64
C ILE A 64 9.78 5.94 -15.72
N ASN A 65 10.06 6.83 -14.78
CA ASN A 65 11.37 7.48 -14.70
C ASN A 65 12.38 6.54 -14.00
N LEU A 66 13.35 6.02 -14.74
CA LEU A 66 14.36 5.06 -14.27
C LEU A 66 15.72 5.69 -14.01
N ASP A 67 16.06 6.82 -14.64
CA ASP A 67 17.38 7.44 -14.53
C ASP A 67 17.40 8.87 -13.96
N HIS A 68 16.24 9.36 -13.51
CA HIS A 68 16.01 10.69 -12.95
C HIS A 68 16.16 11.86 -13.92
N ASP A 69 16.07 11.62 -15.23
CA ASP A 69 15.97 12.70 -16.21
C ASP A 69 14.51 13.22 -16.36
N VAL A 70 14.26 14.13 -17.31
CA VAL A 70 12.94 14.76 -17.47
C VAL A 70 11.98 13.87 -18.25
N GLU A 71 12.52 13.06 -19.14
CA GLU A 71 11.74 12.15 -19.97
C GLU A 71 11.54 10.84 -19.20
N GLU A 72 10.49 10.10 -19.56
CA GLU A 72 10.20 8.82 -18.90
C GLU A 72 10.62 7.67 -19.82
N GLU A 73 11.12 6.59 -19.23
CA GLU A 73 11.42 5.36 -19.95
C GLU A 73 10.15 4.52 -20.11
N GLN A 74 10.05 3.75 -21.19
CA GLN A 74 8.96 2.79 -21.34
C GLN A 74 9.41 1.39 -20.95
N ILE A 75 8.71 0.78 -19.98
CA ILE A 75 8.78 -0.65 -19.71
C ILE A 75 7.65 -1.33 -20.48
N ILE A 76 8.01 -2.21 -21.41
CA ILE A 76 7.07 -2.90 -22.29
C ILE A 76 7.23 -4.41 -22.08
N LEU A 77 6.16 -5.05 -21.62
CA LEU A 77 6.07 -6.51 -21.55
C LEU A 77 5.30 -7.03 -22.75
N THR A 78 5.86 -8.02 -23.40
CA THR A 78 5.25 -8.66 -24.57
C THR A 78 5.21 -10.17 -24.42
N MET A 79 4.32 -10.80 -25.18
CA MET A 79 4.23 -12.24 -25.33
C MET A 79 4.68 -12.63 -26.72
N VAL A 80 5.59 -13.61 -26.80
CA VAL A 80 6.14 -14.13 -28.05
C VAL A 80 6.14 -15.65 -28.01
N LYS A 81 5.99 -16.28 -29.17
CA LYS A 81 6.13 -17.73 -29.30
C LYS A 81 7.60 -18.10 -29.45
N ASP A 82 8.07 -19.02 -28.61
CA ASP A 82 9.39 -19.62 -28.76
C ASP A 82 9.45 -20.58 -29.97
N GLU A 83 10.61 -21.18 -30.22
CA GLU A 83 10.83 -22.13 -31.32
C GLU A 83 9.93 -23.38 -31.23
N ASP A 84 9.49 -23.74 -30.02
CA ASP A 84 8.56 -24.84 -29.75
C ASP A 84 7.08 -24.41 -29.88
N GLY A 85 6.81 -23.13 -30.19
CA GLY A 85 5.47 -22.56 -30.27
C GLY A 85 4.82 -22.28 -28.91
N LYS A 86 5.58 -22.29 -27.82
CA LYS A 86 5.10 -21.97 -26.47
C LYS A 86 5.18 -20.47 -26.23
N ASP A 87 4.15 -19.93 -25.59
CA ASP A 87 4.14 -18.53 -25.19
C ASP A 87 5.18 -18.29 -24.09
N LYS A 88 5.97 -17.22 -24.29
CA LYS A 88 7.02 -16.71 -23.42
C LYS A 88 6.88 -15.20 -23.29
N LEU A 89 7.23 -14.69 -22.11
CA LEU A 89 7.24 -13.26 -21.86
C LEU A 89 8.61 -12.66 -22.14
N LYS A 90 8.58 -11.44 -22.65
CA LYS A 90 9.77 -10.68 -23.03
C LYS A 90 9.64 -9.24 -22.54
N LEU A 91 10.72 -8.75 -21.95
CA LEU A 91 10.87 -7.38 -21.48
C LEU A 91 11.60 -6.55 -22.54
N PHE A 92 11.05 -5.38 -22.82
CA PHE A 92 11.70 -4.30 -23.53
C PHE A 92 11.76 -3.08 -22.60
N ILE A 93 12.91 -2.39 -22.59
CA ILE A 93 13.04 -1.07 -21.96
C ILE A 93 13.46 -0.09 -23.05
N ALA A 94 12.71 1.01 -23.18
CA ALA A 94 13.01 2.09 -24.11
C ALA A 94 13.35 3.37 -23.36
N ASP A 95 14.38 4.06 -23.83
CA ASP A 95 14.96 5.28 -23.27
C ASP A 95 14.87 6.42 -24.28
N TYR A 96 14.59 7.64 -23.81
CA TYR A 96 14.61 8.81 -24.66
C TYR A 96 16.03 9.35 -24.80
N ASN A 97 16.63 9.13 -25.97
CA ASN A 97 17.95 9.66 -26.24
C ASN A 97 17.88 11.16 -26.59
N ASN A 98 18.25 12.00 -25.63
CA ASN A 98 18.28 13.47 -25.79
C ASN A 98 19.18 13.96 -26.95
N ASP A 99 20.27 13.26 -27.27
CA ASP A 99 21.16 13.63 -28.39
C ASP A 99 20.51 13.32 -29.76
N MET A 100 19.76 12.23 -29.85
CA MET A 100 19.07 11.79 -31.08
C MET A 100 17.63 12.31 -31.19
N MET A 101 17.09 12.91 -30.12
CA MET A 101 15.69 13.36 -29.97
C MET A 101 14.69 12.26 -30.35
N ARG A 102 14.91 11.04 -29.88
CA ARG A 102 14.03 9.89 -30.13
C ARG A 102 14.19 8.80 -29.07
N TYR A 103 13.15 8.01 -28.91
CA TYR A 103 13.23 6.76 -28.15
C TYR A 103 14.12 5.73 -28.85
N GLN A 104 14.89 4.99 -28.06
CA GLN A 104 15.71 3.89 -28.49
C GLN A 104 15.59 2.71 -27.52
N LEU A 105 15.89 1.51 -28.03
CA LEU A 105 15.83 0.30 -27.24
C LEU A 105 17.07 0.15 -26.36
N SER A 106 16.87 0.10 -25.04
CA SER A 106 17.91 -0.03 -24.02
C SER A 106 18.07 -1.46 -23.49
N LEU A 107 17.02 -2.26 -23.60
CA LEU A 107 17.02 -3.67 -23.20
C LEU A 107 16.01 -4.46 -24.02
N GLU A 108 16.36 -5.68 -24.39
CA GLU A 108 15.45 -6.69 -24.93
C GLU A 108 15.87 -8.06 -24.41
N GLU A 109 15.11 -8.63 -23.47
CA GLU A 109 15.44 -9.91 -22.85
C GLU A 109 14.19 -10.75 -22.52
N MET A 110 14.33 -12.09 -22.60
CA MET A 110 13.30 -13.01 -22.10
C MET A 110 13.28 -13.00 -20.58
N ILE A 111 12.10 -13.00 -19.98
CA ILE A 111 11.95 -13.06 -18.52
C ILE A 111 11.53 -14.47 -18.06
N SER A 112 11.69 -14.72 -16.77
CA SER A 112 11.46 -16.02 -16.13
C SER A 112 9.99 -16.31 -15.84
N PRO A 113 9.14 -15.33 -15.47
CA PRO A 113 7.70 -15.54 -15.44
C PRO A 113 7.17 -15.96 -16.81
N ASP A 114 6.20 -16.87 -16.82
CA ASP A 114 5.65 -17.43 -18.06
C ASP A 114 4.27 -16.86 -18.43
N HIS A 115 3.62 -16.11 -17.54
CA HIS A 115 2.27 -15.56 -17.71
C HIS A 115 2.14 -14.21 -16.98
N MET A 116 1.13 -13.42 -17.36
CA MET A 116 0.92 -12.05 -16.85
C MET A 116 0.20 -12.01 -15.50
N GLU A 117 -0.67 -12.99 -15.25
CA GLU A 117 -1.27 -13.23 -13.94
C GLU A 117 -0.15 -13.60 -12.97
N GLY A 118 -0.18 -13.05 -11.76
CA GLY A 118 0.96 -13.22 -10.84
C GLY A 118 2.19 -12.37 -11.13
N LEU A 119 2.24 -11.56 -12.21
CA LEU A 119 3.45 -10.82 -12.61
C LEU A 119 3.45 -9.40 -12.07
N SER A 120 4.50 -9.09 -11.30
CA SER A 120 4.74 -7.75 -10.77
C SER A 120 6.07 -7.17 -11.27
N VAL A 121 6.06 -5.84 -11.45
CA VAL A 121 7.24 -5.05 -11.84
C VAL A 121 7.45 -4.00 -10.76
N HIS A 122 8.60 -4.05 -10.09
CA HIS A 122 8.95 -3.15 -9.00
C HIS A 122 10.24 -2.43 -9.30
N LEU A 123 10.36 -1.21 -8.78
CA LEU A 123 11.60 -0.45 -8.77
C LEU A 123 12.20 -0.45 -7.38
N GLN A 124 13.47 -0.85 -7.27
CA GLN A 124 14.15 -0.83 -5.99
C GLN A 124 15.65 -0.71 -6.16
N ASP A 125 16.26 0.20 -5.42
CA ASP A 125 17.70 0.26 -5.24
C ASP A 125 18.18 -0.89 -4.32
N LEU A 126 18.62 -1.96 -4.97
CA LEU A 126 19.12 -3.16 -4.32
C LEU A 126 20.60 -3.04 -4.01
N ASN A 127 21.37 -2.41 -4.89
CA ASN A 127 22.83 -2.45 -4.80
C ASN A 127 23.43 -1.35 -3.90
N GLY A 128 22.62 -0.37 -3.48
CA GLY A 128 23.03 0.71 -2.58
C GLY A 128 23.73 1.86 -3.30
N ASN A 129 23.38 2.13 -4.57
CA ASN A 129 23.93 3.20 -5.40
C ASN A 129 22.93 4.32 -5.76
N GLN A 130 21.74 4.32 -5.14
CA GLN A 130 20.65 5.29 -5.37
C GLN A 130 19.97 5.17 -6.73
N LEU A 131 20.33 4.17 -7.53
CA LEU A 131 19.66 3.87 -8.79
C LEU A 131 18.73 2.70 -8.58
N ASN A 132 17.50 2.82 -9.06
CA ASN A 132 16.56 1.74 -8.97
C ASN A 132 16.89 0.66 -9.99
N GLU A 133 16.95 -0.59 -9.52
CA GLU A 133 16.84 -1.75 -10.38
C GLU A 133 15.37 -2.00 -10.76
N VAL A 134 15.18 -2.56 -11.96
CA VAL A 134 13.89 -3.12 -12.38
C VAL A 134 13.84 -4.57 -11.92
N LEU A 135 12.91 -4.88 -11.01
CA LEU A 135 12.66 -6.22 -10.49
C LEU A 135 11.39 -6.75 -11.13
N ILE A 136 11.47 -7.94 -11.70
CA ILE A 136 10.31 -8.65 -12.24
C ILE A 136 10.13 -9.93 -11.43
N THR A 137 9.02 -9.99 -10.71
CA THR A 137 8.59 -11.15 -9.91
C THR A 137 7.38 -11.81 -10.53
N GLY A 138 7.23 -13.10 -10.29
CA GLY A 138 6.04 -13.86 -10.69
C GLY A 138 6.31 -15.36 -10.64
N PHE A 139 5.52 -16.12 -11.40
CA PHE A 139 5.58 -17.58 -11.38
C PHE A 139 5.78 -18.17 -12.79
N ASN A 140 6.47 -19.30 -12.86
CA ASN A 140 6.57 -20.07 -14.10
C ASN A 140 5.41 -21.09 -14.21
N LYS A 141 5.34 -21.82 -15.33
CA LYS A 141 4.31 -22.85 -15.56
C LYS A 141 4.33 -24.03 -14.57
N GLN A 142 5.41 -24.20 -13.81
CA GLN A 142 5.54 -25.20 -12.75
C GLN A 142 5.09 -24.67 -11.38
N GLY A 143 4.70 -23.39 -11.28
CA GLY A 143 4.35 -22.74 -10.02
C GLY A 143 5.56 -22.34 -9.18
N PHE A 144 6.77 -22.37 -9.74
CA PHE A 144 7.98 -21.90 -9.04
C PHE A 144 8.04 -20.38 -9.08
N GLN A 145 8.37 -19.78 -7.94
CA GLN A 145 8.55 -18.34 -7.84
C GLN A 145 9.80 -17.94 -8.63
N THR A 146 9.72 -16.81 -9.31
CA THR A 146 10.79 -16.28 -10.16
C THR A 146 11.12 -14.84 -9.80
N LEU A 147 12.39 -14.48 -9.97
CA LEU A 147 12.89 -13.12 -9.85
C LEU A 147 13.92 -12.86 -10.94
N ASP A 148 13.65 -11.88 -11.79
CA ASP A 148 14.65 -11.27 -12.66
C ASP A 148 14.95 -9.85 -12.20
N VAL A 149 16.23 -9.48 -12.16
CA VAL A 149 16.67 -8.15 -11.73
C VAL A 149 17.53 -7.54 -12.82
N PHE A 150 17.17 -6.35 -13.27
CA PHE A 150 17.89 -5.59 -14.28
C PHE A 150 18.40 -4.27 -13.70
N SER A 151 19.69 -3.98 -13.91
CA SER A 151 20.35 -2.79 -13.40
C SER A 151 20.94 -1.95 -14.52
N ILE A 152 20.97 -0.65 -14.32
CA ILE A 152 21.58 0.31 -15.24
C ILE A 152 23.08 0.01 -15.34
N LYS A 153 23.56 -0.18 -16.57
CA LYS A 153 24.98 -0.44 -16.88
C LYS A 153 25.72 0.85 -17.23
N THR A 154 25.08 1.75 -17.97
CA THR A 154 25.63 3.05 -18.35
C THR A 154 24.53 4.09 -18.26
N GLN A 155 24.82 5.21 -17.58
CA GLN A 155 23.95 6.38 -17.55
C GLN A 155 24.42 7.38 -18.61
N GLY A 156 23.58 7.62 -19.62
CA GLY A 156 23.73 8.73 -20.57
C GLY A 156 24.93 8.71 -21.53
N GLY A 157 25.04 9.80 -22.29
CA GLY A 157 26.00 10.01 -23.38
C GLY A 157 25.50 9.51 -24.73
N SER A 158 26.36 9.50 -25.76
CA SER A 158 25.98 9.11 -27.12
C SER A 158 25.53 7.65 -27.27
N ALA A 159 25.81 6.80 -26.28
CA ALA A 159 25.37 5.42 -26.22
C ALA A 159 23.98 5.25 -25.54
N GLY A 160 23.50 6.28 -24.84
CA GLY A 160 22.27 6.29 -24.04
C GLY A 160 22.23 5.27 -22.90
N LEU A 161 21.06 5.15 -22.29
CA LEU A 161 20.82 4.25 -21.17
C LEU A 161 20.90 2.80 -21.63
N THR A 162 21.67 1.97 -20.94
CA THR A 162 21.70 0.52 -21.20
C THR A 162 21.52 -0.27 -19.93
N TYR A 163 20.84 -1.40 -20.02
CA TYR A 163 20.59 -2.30 -18.89
C TYR A 163 21.37 -3.60 -19.03
N ARG A 164 21.49 -4.31 -17.91
CA ARG A 164 21.90 -5.72 -17.90
C ARG A 164 21.13 -6.47 -16.82
N ARG A 165 20.90 -7.75 -17.04
CA ARG A 165 20.45 -8.64 -15.97
C ARG A 165 21.57 -8.87 -14.95
N ILE A 166 21.23 -8.71 -13.67
CA ILE A 166 22.14 -8.90 -12.54
C ILE A 166 21.73 -10.03 -11.59
N ALA A 167 20.49 -10.50 -11.69
CA ALA A 167 20.01 -11.73 -11.04
C ALA A 167 18.91 -12.39 -11.89
N GLN A 168 18.90 -13.71 -11.89
CA GLN A 168 17.82 -14.55 -12.43
C GLN A 168 17.68 -15.76 -11.51
N LEU A 169 16.54 -15.87 -10.83
CA LEU A 169 16.27 -16.93 -9.88
C LEU A 169 14.92 -17.59 -10.23
N VAL A 170 14.87 -18.91 -10.12
CA VAL A 170 13.67 -19.73 -10.28
C VAL A 170 13.69 -20.76 -9.16
N VAL A 171 12.72 -20.69 -8.26
CA VAL A 171 12.79 -21.36 -6.96
C VAL A 171 11.47 -22.07 -6.67
N ASN A 172 11.55 -23.37 -6.35
CA ASN A 172 10.41 -24.13 -5.80
C ASN A 172 10.26 -23.84 -4.31
N GLY A 173 9.82 -22.63 -4.02
CA GLY A 173 9.97 -22.04 -2.69
C GLY A 173 9.66 -20.56 -2.68
N THR A 174 10.26 -19.85 -1.73
CA THR A 174 10.15 -18.40 -1.61
C THR A 174 11.42 -17.70 -2.06
N ILE A 175 11.27 -16.57 -2.73
CA ILE A 175 12.30 -15.56 -2.98
C ILE A 175 11.90 -14.30 -2.22
N ASP A 176 12.82 -13.79 -1.40
CA ASP A 176 12.64 -12.62 -0.55
C ASP A 176 13.84 -11.69 -0.67
N ILE A 177 13.61 -10.38 -0.52
CA ILE A 177 14.66 -9.36 -0.55
C ILE A 177 14.68 -8.72 0.82
N GLU A 178 15.79 -8.89 1.55
CA GLU A 178 15.89 -8.34 2.90
C GLU A 178 16.18 -6.85 2.84
N THR A 179 15.14 -6.05 3.11
CA THR A 179 15.20 -4.59 3.10
C THR A 179 15.48 -4.04 4.49
N ALA A 180 16.11 -2.88 4.53
CA ALA A 180 16.32 -2.12 5.75
C ALA A 180 16.21 -0.62 5.46
N ASP A 181 15.83 0.15 6.47
CA ASP A 181 15.78 1.60 6.33
C ASP A 181 17.16 2.18 6.01
N ARG A 182 17.22 2.91 4.88
CA ARG A 182 18.42 3.65 4.49
C ARG A 182 18.57 4.89 5.36
N SER A 183 19.81 5.22 5.76
CA SER A 183 20.08 6.41 6.58
C SER A 183 19.77 7.73 5.87
N GLN A 184 19.67 8.83 6.63
CA GLN A 184 19.42 10.16 6.05
C GLN A 184 20.60 10.64 5.18
N GLU A 185 21.83 10.29 5.53
CA GLU A 185 23.03 10.55 4.73
C GLU A 185 22.97 9.82 3.38
N TYR A 186 22.42 8.61 3.36
CA TYR A 186 22.18 7.89 2.12
C TYR A 186 21.11 8.57 1.27
N LYS A 187 19.95 8.86 1.86
CA LYS A 187 18.82 9.51 1.17
C LYS A 187 19.17 10.89 0.61
N SER A 188 20.13 11.59 1.23
CA SER A 188 20.61 12.90 0.80
C SER A 188 21.75 12.87 -0.22
N GLY A 189 22.14 11.70 -0.74
CA GLY A 189 23.19 11.62 -1.76
C GLY A 189 24.62 11.61 -1.22
N GLN A 190 24.81 11.61 0.11
CA GLN A 190 26.13 11.86 0.72
C GLN A 190 27.01 10.60 0.79
N MET A 191 26.40 9.41 0.74
CA MET A 191 27.13 8.14 0.75
C MET A 191 26.38 7.02 0.02
N THR A 192 27.12 5.95 -0.31
CA THR A 192 26.54 4.67 -0.77
C THR A 192 26.31 3.75 0.43
N TRP A 193 25.44 2.75 0.28
CA TRP A 193 25.08 1.82 1.36
C TRP A 193 25.34 0.37 0.96
N GLU A 194 25.19 -0.55 1.90
CA GLU A 194 25.25 -1.99 1.66
C GLU A 194 24.13 -2.44 0.72
N SER A 195 24.39 -3.47 -0.08
CA SER A 195 23.36 -4.08 -0.91
C SER A 195 22.37 -4.87 -0.07
N PHE A 196 21.11 -4.88 -0.48
CA PHE A 196 20.10 -5.76 0.10
C PHE A 196 20.33 -7.20 -0.37
N PRO A 197 20.47 -8.18 0.55
CA PRO A 197 20.64 -9.56 0.16
C PRO A 197 19.33 -10.15 -0.35
N ILE A 198 19.43 -11.03 -1.35
CA ILE A 198 18.31 -11.82 -1.84
C ILE A 198 18.38 -13.18 -1.12
N ILE A 199 17.28 -13.58 -0.50
CA ILE A 199 17.16 -14.84 0.25
C ILE A 199 16.19 -15.74 -0.49
N THR A 200 16.58 -17.00 -0.62
CA THR A 200 15.68 -18.04 -1.15
C THR A 200 15.54 -19.14 -0.11
N GLU A 201 14.34 -19.68 0.03
CA GLU A 201 14.07 -20.87 0.84
C GLU A 201 13.32 -21.88 -0.03
N GLU A 202 13.92 -23.05 -0.27
CA GLU A 202 13.38 -24.07 -1.17
C GLU A 202 13.08 -25.35 -0.41
N THR A 203 12.02 -26.05 -0.79
CA THR A 203 11.74 -27.38 -0.22
C THR A 203 12.79 -28.37 -0.70
N ASN A 204 13.39 -29.14 0.22
CA ASN A 204 14.38 -30.14 -0.15
C ASN A 204 13.72 -31.34 -0.86
N PRO A 205 13.95 -31.57 -2.17
CA PRO A 205 13.29 -32.64 -2.92
C PRO A 205 13.79 -34.05 -2.54
N GLU A 206 14.91 -34.16 -1.83
CA GLU A 206 15.47 -35.46 -1.43
C GLU A 206 14.82 -36.06 -0.17
N ASP A 207 13.92 -35.33 0.49
CA ASP A 207 13.40 -35.70 1.82
C ASP A 207 11.90 -35.38 1.95
N ASP A 208 11.06 -35.99 1.10
CA ASP A 208 9.61 -35.74 0.99
C ASP A 208 8.83 -35.98 2.32
N GLU A 209 9.41 -36.71 3.27
CA GLU A 209 8.84 -36.93 4.61
C GLU A 209 9.21 -35.82 5.62
N ASN A 210 10.31 -35.08 5.38
CA ASN A 210 10.81 -34.03 6.27
C ASN A 210 10.60 -32.66 5.63
N LEU A 211 9.91 -31.77 6.34
CA LEU A 211 9.63 -30.38 5.93
C LEU A 211 10.90 -29.50 5.98
N ASP A 212 12.03 -30.01 5.52
CA ASP A 212 13.32 -29.35 5.51
C ASP A 212 13.40 -28.33 4.36
N LEU A 213 13.93 -27.15 4.68
CA LEU A 213 14.18 -26.11 3.68
C LEU A 213 15.67 -25.94 3.44
N ILE A 214 16.03 -25.54 2.23
CA ILE A 214 17.37 -25.08 1.87
C ILE A 214 17.30 -23.56 1.76
N LYS A 215 18.00 -22.87 2.65
CA LYS A 215 18.12 -21.41 2.62
C LYS A 215 19.40 -21.00 1.90
N THR A 216 19.28 -20.27 0.80
CA THR A 216 20.43 -19.68 0.10
C THR A 216 20.38 -18.16 0.20
N VAL A 217 21.49 -17.55 0.61
CA VAL A 217 21.66 -16.09 0.68
C VAL A 217 22.55 -15.64 -0.46
N TYR A 218 22.04 -14.72 -1.27
CA TYR A 218 22.75 -14.08 -2.37
C TYR A 218 23.11 -12.65 -1.98
N ASN A 219 24.32 -12.23 -2.33
CA ASN A 219 24.74 -10.85 -2.12
C ASN A 219 25.36 -10.26 -3.39
N TRP A 220 25.36 -8.93 -3.49
CA TRP A 220 25.89 -8.21 -4.63
C TRP A 220 27.42 -8.37 -4.71
N ASN A 221 27.90 -8.94 -5.81
CA ASN A 221 29.33 -8.97 -6.09
C ASN A 221 29.69 -7.83 -7.06
N LYS A 222 30.28 -6.75 -6.53
CA LYS A 222 30.72 -5.58 -7.31
C LYS A 222 31.65 -5.94 -8.48
N ALA A 223 32.59 -6.87 -8.28
CA ALA A 223 33.55 -7.26 -9.30
C ALA A 223 32.90 -8.08 -10.43
N ALA A 224 31.94 -8.94 -10.09
CA ALA A 224 31.19 -9.73 -11.07
C ALA A 224 29.99 -8.97 -11.67
N SER A 225 29.62 -7.82 -11.08
CA SER A 225 28.41 -7.05 -11.40
C SER A 225 27.13 -7.90 -11.43
N ARG A 226 26.98 -8.82 -10.47
CA ARG A 226 25.81 -9.69 -10.33
C ARG A 226 25.65 -10.20 -8.90
N TYR A 227 24.45 -10.63 -8.55
CA TYR A 227 24.21 -11.35 -7.30
C TYR A 227 24.80 -12.77 -7.36
N GLN A 228 25.44 -13.19 -6.26
CA GLN A 228 26.03 -14.53 -6.15
C GLN A 228 25.75 -15.13 -4.77
N PRO A 229 25.58 -16.46 -4.67
CA PRO A 229 25.36 -17.13 -3.41
C PRO A 229 26.61 -17.00 -2.52
N ILE A 230 26.40 -16.54 -1.29
CA ILE A 230 27.45 -16.41 -0.27
C ILE A 230 27.29 -17.40 0.88
N SER A 231 26.08 -17.95 1.04
CA SER A 231 25.76 -18.93 2.07
C SER A 231 24.65 -19.86 1.59
N VAL A 232 24.76 -21.14 1.91
CA VAL A 232 23.73 -22.17 1.73
C VAL A 232 23.63 -22.93 3.05
N ALA A 233 22.45 -22.95 3.65
CA ALA A 233 22.21 -23.59 4.94
C ALA A 233 20.96 -24.47 4.86
N LYS A 234 21.05 -25.68 5.44
CA LYS A 234 19.88 -26.51 5.67
C LYS A 234 19.13 -25.96 6.88
N VAL A 235 17.87 -25.59 6.69
CA VAL A 235 16.95 -25.23 7.75
C VAL A 235 16.16 -26.49 8.08
N PRO A 236 16.39 -27.11 9.25
CA PRO A 236 15.65 -28.29 9.64
C PRO A 236 14.16 -27.96 9.67
N GLY A 237 13.36 -28.84 9.09
CA GLY A 237 11.92 -28.82 9.23
C GLY A 237 11.56 -28.90 10.70
N VAL A 238 10.56 -28.14 11.09
CA VAL A 238 10.09 -28.17 12.46
C VAL A 238 9.64 -29.61 12.75
N THR A 239 10.16 -30.24 13.81
CA THR A 239 9.53 -31.45 14.35
C THR A 239 8.23 -31.02 15.00
N ILE A 240 7.19 -30.87 14.19
CA ILE A 240 5.91 -30.33 14.65
C ILE A 240 5.28 -31.36 15.58
N LYS A 241 5.22 -31.03 16.88
CA LYS A 241 4.52 -31.87 17.86
C LYS A 241 3.01 -31.67 17.78
N GLU A 242 2.57 -30.53 17.26
CA GLU A 242 1.17 -30.13 17.18
C GLU A 242 0.48 -30.65 15.92
N GLU A 243 -0.56 -31.46 16.09
CA GLU A 243 -1.28 -32.10 14.99
C GLU A 243 -1.96 -31.08 14.07
N ASN A 244 -2.43 -29.96 14.63
CA ASN A 244 -3.10 -28.89 13.87
C ASN A 244 -2.14 -28.18 12.91
N LEU A 245 -0.93 -27.84 13.35
CA LEU A 245 0.06 -27.18 12.50
C LEU A 245 0.56 -28.10 11.39
N LYS A 246 0.70 -29.41 11.67
CA LYS A 246 0.96 -30.42 10.63
C LYS A 246 -0.15 -30.48 9.60
N LYS A 247 -1.41 -30.41 10.05
CA LYS A 247 -2.57 -30.43 9.17
C LYS A 247 -2.57 -29.19 8.29
N LEU A 248 -2.34 -28.00 8.85
CA LEU A 248 -2.25 -26.75 8.09
C LEU A 248 -1.14 -26.83 7.03
N TYR A 249 0.07 -27.25 7.40
CA TYR A 249 1.20 -27.36 6.45
C TYR A 249 1.02 -28.42 5.37
N ARG A 250 0.08 -29.36 5.54
CA ARG A 250 -0.29 -30.35 4.52
C ARG A 250 -1.62 -30.03 3.82
N GLY A 251 -2.36 -29.06 4.35
CA GLY A 251 -3.62 -28.59 3.82
C GLY A 251 -3.44 -27.89 2.49
N ASP A 252 -4.51 -27.44 1.86
CA ASP A 252 -4.44 -26.68 0.62
C ASP A 252 -4.43 -25.16 0.87
N LEU A 253 -4.64 -24.38 -0.18
CA LEU A 253 -4.68 -22.93 -0.08
C LEU A 253 -5.87 -22.43 0.75
N ASP A 254 -7.01 -23.11 0.66
CA ASP A 254 -8.23 -22.74 1.37
C ASP A 254 -8.07 -22.96 2.87
N ASP A 255 -7.38 -24.05 3.27
CA ASP A 255 -6.99 -24.28 4.67
C ASP A 255 -6.12 -23.13 5.22
N PHE A 256 -5.19 -22.59 4.41
CA PHE A 256 -4.37 -21.44 4.78
C PHE A 256 -5.15 -20.12 4.85
N LYS A 257 -6.02 -19.85 3.87
CA LYS A 257 -6.91 -18.67 3.89
C LYS A 257 -7.80 -18.70 5.13
N ALA A 258 -8.40 -19.85 5.44
CA ALA A 258 -9.24 -20.03 6.62
C ALA A 258 -8.46 -19.83 7.94
N PHE A 259 -7.20 -20.27 8.01
CA PHE A 259 -6.33 -20.03 9.16
C PHE A 259 -6.01 -18.55 9.36
N LEU A 260 -5.74 -17.82 8.27
CA LEU A 260 -5.40 -16.39 8.34
C LEU A 260 -6.62 -15.50 8.58
N SER A 261 -7.83 -15.97 8.27
CA SER A 261 -9.06 -15.19 8.40
C SER A 261 -9.19 -14.57 9.79
N GLY A 262 -9.38 -13.25 9.84
CA GLY A 262 -9.52 -12.51 11.08
C GLY A 262 -8.43 -11.45 11.30
N PRO A 263 -8.54 -10.70 12.41
CA PRO A 263 -7.60 -9.65 12.74
C PRO A 263 -6.36 -10.19 13.45
N TRP A 264 -5.22 -9.64 13.09
CA TRP A 264 -3.89 -9.95 13.62
C TRP A 264 -3.23 -8.66 14.07
N HIS A 265 -2.63 -8.66 15.25
CA HIS A 265 -1.91 -7.48 15.75
C HIS A 265 -0.41 -7.73 15.76
N ARG A 266 0.36 -6.70 15.41
CA ARG A 266 1.82 -6.75 15.41
C ARG A 266 2.31 -6.83 16.85
N VAL A 267 3.25 -7.75 17.11
CA VAL A 267 3.85 -7.91 18.44
C VAL A 267 5.31 -7.45 18.48
N SER A 268 6.02 -7.48 17.35
CA SER A 268 7.43 -7.10 17.26
C SER A 268 7.96 -7.17 15.83
N ASP A 269 9.08 -6.49 15.55
CA ASP A 269 9.89 -6.68 14.33
C ASP A 269 10.92 -7.81 14.47
N SER A 270 11.20 -8.20 15.72
CA SER A 270 12.13 -9.27 16.08
C SER A 270 11.58 -10.08 17.26
N VAL A 271 11.71 -11.41 17.20
CA VAL A 271 11.27 -12.32 18.27
C VAL A 271 11.93 -11.90 19.60
N GLY A 272 11.15 -11.34 20.53
CA GLY A 272 11.57 -11.04 21.90
C GLY A 272 11.74 -9.57 22.28
N GLU A 273 11.45 -8.61 21.39
CA GLU A 273 11.35 -7.20 21.77
C GLU A 273 9.97 -6.83 22.32
N LYS A 274 9.91 -5.81 23.21
CA LYS A 274 8.68 -5.43 23.91
C LYS A 274 7.70 -4.72 22.97
N GLN A 275 6.43 -5.07 23.17
CA GLN A 275 5.23 -4.68 22.43
C GLN A 275 5.17 -3.18 22.06
N PRO A 276 4.99 -2.83 20.78
CA PRO A 276 4.15 -1.68 20.46
C PRO A 276 2.73 -1.99 20.94
N PHE A 277 2.04 -1.00 21.53
CA PHE A 277 0.62 -1.11 21.84
C PHE A 277 -0.17 -1.45 20.56
N LEU A 278 -1.42 -1.91 20.67
CA LEU A 278 -2.33 -2.30 19.56
C LEU A 278 -2.57 -1.18 18.52
N GLN A 279 -1.53 -0.80 17.80
CA GLN A 279 -1.49 0.30 16.83
C GLN A 279 -1.51 -0.27 15.41
N ASP A 280 -0.95 -1.47 15.22
CA ASP A 280 -0.78 -2.08 13.90
C ASP A 280 -1.63 -3.35 13.81
N ILE A 281 -2.74 -3.27 13.07
CA ILE A 281 -3.64 -4.39 12.82
C ILE A 281 -3.65 -4.72 11.33
N LEU A 282 -3.52 -6.02 11.04
CA LEU A 282 -3.82 -6.60 9.75
C LEU A 282 -5.13 -7.36 9.86
N TYR A 283 -6.07 -7.11 8.95
CA TYR A 283 -7.32 -7.84 8.89
C TYR A 283 -7.41 -8.57 7.56
N PHE A 284 -7.36 -9.90 7.62
CA PHE A 284 -7.51 -10.75 6.46
C PHE A 284 -8.98 -11.13 6.33
N GLN A 285 -9.58 -10.78 5.19
CA GLN A 285 -10.96 -11.11 4.83
C GLN A 285 -10.98 -11.95 3.55
N PRO A 286 -10.69 -13.26 3.64
CA PRO A 286 -10.70 -14.13 2.46
C PRO A 286 -12.07 -14.20 1.77
N ASP A 287 -13.17 -14.03 2.50
CA ASP A 287 -14.53 -14.05 1.94
C ASP A 287 -14.86 -12.80 1.10
N GLU A 288 -14.16 -11.69 1.36
CA GLU A 288 -14.29 -10.43 0.62
C GLU A 288 -13.12 -10.21 -0.35
N ASP A 289 -12.19 -11.18 -0.43
CA ASP A 289 -10.91 -11.07 -1.12
C ASP A 289 -10.19 -9.75 -0.79
N GLN A 290 -10.06 -9.44 0.51
CA GLN A 290 -9.43 -8.20 0.97
C GLN A 290 -8.41 -8.42 2.08
N VAL A 291 -7.41 -7.53 2.10
CA VAL A 291 -6.48 -7.34 3.22
C VAL A 291 -6.49 -5.88 3.63
N ILE A 292 -6.80 -5.63 4.90
CA ILE A 292 -6.84 -4.28 5.47
C ILE A 292 -5.65 -4.08 6.40
N PHE A 293 -4.92 -3.02 6.16
CA PHE A 293 -3.79 -2.55 6.94
C PHE A 293 -4.25 -1.35 7.76
N THR A 294 -4.07 -1.37 9.07
CA THR A 294 -4.44 -0.26 9.96
C THR A 294 -3.27 0.08 10.88
N ILE A 295 -2.79 1.32 10.80
CA ILE A 295 -1.82 1.94 11.72
C ILE A 295 -2.38 3.27 12.16
N ASP A 296 -2.54 3.46 13.48
CA ASP A 296 -3.06 4.70 14.08
C ASP A 296 -4.41 5.17 13.48
N ASP A 297 -4.38 6.18 12.59
CA ASP A 297 -5.54 6.72 11.86
C ASP A 297 -5.52 6.42 10.35
N ILE A 298 -4.49 5.74 9.87
CA ILE A 298 -4.31 5.34 8.48
C ILE A 298 -4.89 3.94 8.28
N GLN A 299 -5.76 3.82 7.28
CA GLN A 299 -6.29 2.55 6.82
C GLN A 299 -6.02 2.41 5.33
N GLU A 300 -5.32 1.34 4.95
CA GLU A 300 -5.11 0.97 3.55
C GLU A 300 -5.83 -0.35 3.27
N ILE A 301 -6.65 -0.37 2.22
CA ILE A 301 -7.40 -1.55 1.80
C ILE A 301 -6.85 -2.02 0.47
N TYR A 302 -6.56 -3.31 0.41
CA TYR A 302 -6.03 -3.96 -0.78
C TYR A 302 -6.93 -5.13 -1.20
N ASP A 303 -7.20 -5.22 -2.49
CA ASP A 303 -7.80 -6.41 -3.10
C ASP A 303 -6.78 -7.55 -3.07
N TRP A 304 -7.23 -8.72 -2.61
CA TRP A 304 -6.48 -9.96 -2.53
C TRP A 304 -6.64 -10.71 -3.86
N ASP A 305 -5.98 -10.21 -4.91
CA ASP A 305 -6.12 -10.70 -6.29
C ASP A 305 -5.71 -12.18 -6.41
N ASP A 306 -4.47 -12.49 -6.05
CA ASP A 306 -3.86 -13.79 -6.30
C ASP A 306 -3.13 -14.32 -5.06
N THR A 307 -3.19 -15.65 -4.87
CA THR A 307 -2.44 -16.32 -3.81
C THR A 307 -1.71 -17.55 -4.33
N TYR A 308 -0.44 -17.63 -3.98
CA TYR A 308 0.42 -18.74 -4.37
C TYR A 308 0.98 -19.41 -3.14
N ARG A 309 0.96 -20.74 -3.15
CA ARG A 309 1.61 -21.53 -2.14
C ARG A 309 3.07 -21.74 -2.52
N THR A 310 3.96 -21.06 -1.82
CA THR A 310 5.40 -21.01 -2.15
C THR A 310 6.20 -22.05 -1.36
N ILE A 311 5.92 -22.20 -0.07
CA ILE A 311 6.52 -23.21 0.81
C ILE A 311 5.43 -23.84 1.70
N PHE A 312 5.72 -24.98 2.32
CA PHE A 312 4.73 -25.70 3.14
C PHE A 312 4.12 -24.85 4.27
N LYS A 313 4.88 -23.87 4.79
CA LYS A 313 4.51 -22.97 5.89
C LYS A 313 4.12 -21.56 5.45
N GLY A 314 4.01 -21.28 4.15
CA GLY A 314 3.88 -19.90 3.70
C GLY A 314 3.10 -19.73 2.41
N ILE A 315 2.49 -18.56 2.30
CA ILE A 315 1.76 -18.12 1.12
C ILE A 315 2.29 -16.78 0.66
N TYR A 316 2.20 -16.55 -0.64
CA TYR A 316 2.54 -15.29 -1.29
C TYR A 316 1.26 -14.70 -1.87
N ILE A 317 0.90 -13.53 -1.41
CA ILE A 317 -0.28 -12.78 -1.84
C ILE A 317 0.19 -11.64 -2.71
N GLN A 318 -0.44 -11.48 -3.87
CA GLN A 318 -0.35 -10.24 -4.62
C GLN A 318 -1.61 -9.44 -4.37
N SER A 319 -1.41 -8.17 -4.06
CA SER A 319 -2.51 -7.29 -3.74
C SER A 319 -2.39 -5.95 -4.41
N GLN A 320 -3.54 -5.33 -4.68
CA GLN A 320 -3.65 -4.04 -5.33
C GLN A 320 -4.48 -3.10 -4.46
N ASN A 321 -4.01 -1.87 -4.25
CA ASN A 321 -4.75 -0.91 -3.44
C ASN A 321 -6.05 -0.52 -4.16
N ILE A 322 -7.17 -0.51 -3.42
CA ILE A 322 -8.49 -0.26 -4.01
C ILE A 322 -8.67 1.19 -4.51
N LEU A 323 -7.91 2.14 -3.95
CA LEU A 323 -8.00 3.56 -4.30
C LEU A 323 -6.94 3.95 -5.34
N ILE A 324 -5.76 3.36 -5.26
CA ILE A 324 -4.60 3.69 -6.10
C ILE A 324 -4.17 2.44 -6.85
N GLN A 325 -4.70 2.23 -8.05
CA GLN A 325 -4.42 1.02 -8.84
C GLN A 325 -2.93 0.81 -9.16
N SER A 326 -2.13 1.87 -9.24
CA SER A 326 -0.67 1.75 -9.43
C SER A 326 0.06 1.23 -8.19
N LEU A 327 -0.56 1.30 -7.01
CA LEU A 327 0.02 0.84 -5.75
C LEU A 327 -0.28 -0.64 -5.53
N ARG A 328 0.67 -1.49 -5.91
CA ARG A 328 0.64 -2.95 -5.66
C ARG A 328 1.54 -3.32 -4.50
N ARG A 329 1.15 -4.34 -3.74
CA ARG A 329 1.97 -4.91 -2.65
C ARG A 329 2.05 -6.42 -2.82
N ASP A 330 3.27 -6.92 -2.80
CA ASP A 330 3.53 -8.36 -2.77
C ASP A 330 3.82 -8.74 -1.31
N ILE A 331 2.97 -9.58 -0.74
CA ILE A 331 2.95 -9.92 0.69
C ILE A 331 3.32 -11.39 0.86
N LEU A 332 4.44 -11.66 1.52
CA LEU A 332 4.82 -12.99 1.94
C LEU A 332 4.39 -13.22 3.40
N ILE A 333 3.55 -14.22 3.61
CA ILE A 333 3.11 -14.64 4.94
C ILE A 333 3.72 -16.00 5.24
N THR A 334 4.44 -16.09 6.36
CA THR A 334 4.99 -17.33 6.89
C THR A 334 4.35 -17.64 8.23
N VAL A 335 3.81 -18.84 8.37
CA VAL A 335 3.31 -19.35 9.64
C VAL A 335 4.50 -19.84 10.46
N GLU A 336 4.65 -19.30 11.65
CA GLU A 336 5.69 -19.70 12.60
C GLU A 336 5.12 -20.67 13.65
N ASP A 337 3.89 -20.40 14.12
CA ASP A 337 3.13 -21.24 15.04
C ASP A 337 1.60 -21.05 14.80
N MET A 338 0.75 -21.81 15.50
CA MET A 338 -0.71 -21.68 15.42
C MET A 338 -1.25 -20.31 15.86
N ASP A 339 -0.46 -19.55 16.62
CA ASP A 339 -0.78 -18.21 17.11
C ASP A 339 0.23 -17.15 16.64
N SER A 340 1.11 -17.48 15.69
CA SER A 340 2.13 -16.56 15.22
C SER A 340 2.39 -16.68 13.73
N ILE A 341 2.30 -15.54 13.05
CA ILE A 341 2.70 -15.39 11.64
C ILE A 341 3.78 -14.32 11.52
N LYS A 342 4.58 -14.43 10.48
CA LYS A 342 5.52 -13.43 10.02
C LYS A 342 5.04 -12.89 8.68
N VAL A 343 4.89 -11.58 8.59
CA VAL A 343 4.50 -10.87 7.37
C VAL A 343 5.71 -10.12 6.84
N LYS A 344 5.95 -10.21 5.55
CA LYS A 344 6.93 -9.40 4.82
C LYS A 344 6.26 -8.80 3.60
N ILE A 345 6.52 -7.52 3.33
CA ILE A 345 6.01 -6.84 2.15
C ILE A 345 7.19 -6.42 1.28
N GLN A 346 7.15 -6.75 -0.01
CA GLN A 346 8.20 -6.37 -0.91
C GLN A 346 8.29 -4.84 -1.03
N GLY A 347 9.50 -4.29 -0.90
CA GLY A 347 9.78 -2.86 -1.07
C GLY A 347 9.46 -1.96 0.14
N THR A 348 8.91 -2.48 1.24
CA THR A 348 8.69 -1.70 2.47
C THR A 348 8.81 -2.55 3.74
N THR A 349 9.27 -1.94 4.82
CA THR A 349 9.33 -2.56 6.16
C THR A 349 8.15 -2.14 7.05
N GLU A 350 7.34 -1.17 6.62
CA GLU A 350 6.31 -0.52 7.44
C GLU A 350 5.31 -1.51 8.04
N TRP A 351 4.83 -2.45 7.24
CA TRP A 351 3.86 -3.48 7.64
C TRP A 351 4.50 -4.86 7.85
N GLY A 352 5.84 -4.95 7.80
CA GLY A 352 6.56 -6.21 7.94
C GLY A 352 6.87 -6.51 9.39
N GLY A 353 6.57 -7.72 9.87
CA GLY A 353 6.81 -8.06 11.27
C GLY A 353 6.19 -9.38 11.70
N TYR A 354 6.20 -9.63 13.01
CA TYR A 354 5.52 -10.77 13.61
C TYR A 354 4.17 -10.32 14.15
N TYR A 355 3.16 -11.14 13.86
CA TYR A 355 1.78 -10.89 14.21
C TYR A 355 1.20 -12.08 14.97
N THR A 356 0.25 -11.79 15.87
CA THR A 356 -0.51 -12.81 16.59
C THR A 356 -2.01 -12.53 16.46
N PRO A 357 -2.87 -13.58 16.43
CA PRO A 357 -4.28 -13.39 16.20
C PRO A 357 -4.88 -12.61 17.37
N LEU A 358 -5.74 -11.65 17.06
CA LEU A 358 -6.41 -10.89 18.09
C LEU A 358 -7.40 -11.82 18.82
N SER A 359 -7.30 -11.95 20.13
CA SER A 359 -8.19 -12.83 20.90
C SER A 359 -9.66 -12.38 20.77
N GLN A 360 -10.63 -13.31 20.83
CA GLN A 360 -12.05 -12.95 20.78
C GLN A 360 -12.45 -11.90 21.84
N SER A 361 -11.80 -11.87 23.01
CA SER A 361 -12.02 -10.84 24.03
C SER A 361 -11.53 -9.45 23.60
N LEU A 362 -10.41 -9.37 22.86
CA LEU A 362 -9.91 -8.11 22.31
C LEU A 362 -10.69 -7.70 21.06
N GLN A 363 -11.09 -8.66 20.22
CA GLN A 363 -12.00 -8.42 19.10
C GLN A 363 -13.35 -7.91 19.62
N GLN A 364 -13.91 -8.49 20.69
CA GLN A 364 -15.12 -7.98 21.34
C GLN A 364 -14.89 -6.57 21.91
N GLY A 365 -13.69 -6.26 22.39
CA GLY A 365 -13.32 -4.89 22.76
C GLY A 365 -13.31 -3.93 21.56
N LEU A 366 -12.89 -4.37 20.37
CA LEU A 366 -12.88 -3.58 19.14
C LEU A 366 -14.24 -3.51 18.41
N VAL A 367 -15.09 -4.54 18.59
CA VAL A 367 -16.36 -4.78 17.86
C VAL A 367 -17.59 -4.48 18.73
N HIS A 368 -17.44 -4.10 20.01
CA HIS A 368 -18.61 -3.68 20.79
C HIS A 368 -19.20 -2.40 20.21
N ASP A 369 -20.36 -2.58 19.59
CA ASP A 369 -21.36 -1.59 19.18
C ASP A 369 -21.91 -0.75 20.36
N GLU A 370 -21.29 -0.79 21.54
CA GLU A 370 -21.61 0.04 22.72
C GLU A 370 -20.73 1.30 22.80
N MET A 371 -19.98 1.65 21.74
CA MET A 371 -18.75 2.44 21.88
C MET A 371 -18.83 3.96 21.71
N LEU A 372 -19.98 4.56 21.39
CA LEU A 372 -20.12 6.02 21.33
C LEU A 372 -21.55 6.41 21.69
N GLU A 373 -21.87 6.50 22.98
CA GLU A 373 -23.13 7.11 23.39
C GLU A 373 -22.98 8.64 23.41
N PRO A 374 -23.77 9.40 22.64
CA PRO A 374 -23.80 10.85 22.78
C PRO A 374 -24.15 11.21 24.22
N ILE A 375 -23.40 12.13 24.83
CA ILE A 375 -23.78 12.64 26.16
C ILE A 375 -24.85 13.71 25.93
N GLU A 376 -26.11 13.29 25.78
CA GLU A 376 -27.24 14.19 25.48
C GLU A 376 -27.32 15.38 26.46
N GLU A 377 -27.02 15.15 27.73
CA GLU A 377 -27.01 16.18 28.77
C GLU A 377 -25.99 17.31 28.51
N LEU A 378 -24.87 17.01 27.87
CA LEU A 378 -23.81 17.98 27.56
C LEU A 378 -23.99 18.65 26.19
N ASN A 379 -24.79 18.05 25.30
CA ASN A 379 -25.14 18.65 24.00
C ASN A 379 -26.02 19.91 24.14
N HIS A 380 -26.58 20.16 25.34
CA HIS A 380 -27.31 21.39 25.67
C HIS A 380 -26.43 22.50 26.25
N LEU A 381 -25.13 22.25 26.49
CA LEU A 381 -24.22 23.29 26.95
C LEU A 381 -24.08 24.36 25.87
N SER A 382 -24.42 25.60 26.24
CA SER A 382 -24.36 26.75 25.35
C SER A 382 -23.87 27.97 26.11
N GLY A 383 -23.26 28.91 25.38
CA GLY A 383 -22.77 30.17 25.92
C GLY A 383 -21.28 30.18 26.25
N LEU A 384 -20.87 31.23 26.96
CA LEU A 384 -19.47 31.55 27.22
C LEU A 384 -18.93 30.85 28.47
N PHE A 385 -17.92 30.02 28.28
CA PHE A 385 -17.08 29.44 29.31
C PHE A 385 -15.74 30.18 29.35
N LYS A 386 -15.33 30.60 30.54
CA LYS A 386 -14.08 31.31 30.77
C LYS A 386 -13.10 30.42 31.49
N GLY A 387 -11.91 30.27 30.92
CA GLY A 387 -10.82 29.59 31.57
C GLY A 387 -10.11 30.47 32.59
N SER A 388 -9.51 29.82 33.59
CA SER A 388 -8.74 30.48 34.65
C SER A 388 -7.53 31.29 34.13
N ARG A 389 -7.13 31.10 32.87
CA ARG A 389 -5.99 31.74 32.22
C ARG A 389 -6.35 32.73 31.12
N GLY A 390 -7.63 33.07 30.97
CA GLY A 390 -8.09 34.05 29.99
C GLY A 390 -8.40 33.47 28.59
N ASN A 391 -8.30 32.15 28.43
CA ASN A 391 -8.90 31.45 27.29
C ASN A 391 -10.43 31.46 27.41
N GLU A 392 -11.12 31.67 26.30
CA GLU A 392 -12.59 31.74 26.26
C GLU A 392 -13.12 30.70 25.26
N PHE A 393 -14.08 29.90 25.70
CA PHE A 393 -14.81 28.95 24.86
C PHE A 393 -16.26 29.40 24.76
N TYR A 394 -16.72 29.68 23.55
CA TYR A 394 -18.13 29.86 23.26
C TYR A 394 -18.68 28.59 22.63
N LEU A 395 -19.63 27.94 23.30
CA LEU A 395 -20.27 26.71 22.83
C LEU A 395 -21.66 27.04 22.29
N ASP A 396 -21.97 26.54 21.09
CA ASP A 396 -23.29 26.63 20.44
C ASP A 396 -23.47 25.40 19.54
N TYR A 397 -23.96 24.31 20.13
CA TYR A 397 -23.97 22.98 19.51
C TYR A 397 -24.48 22.99 18.05
N PRO A 398 -23.75 22.35 17.10
CA PRO A 398 -22.52 21.57 17.28
C PRO A 398 -21.24 22.40 17.17
N PHE A 399 -21.32 23.73 17.12
CA PHE A 399 -20.20 24.63 16.83
C PHE A 399 -19.56 25.19 18.10
N PHE A 400 -18.25 25.46 18.03
CA PHE A 400 -17.57 26.21 19.07
C PHE A 400 -16.69 27.30 18.48
N THR A 401 -16.42 28.32 19.31
CA THR A 401 -15.36 29.29 19.08
C THR A 401 -14.43 29.30 20.29
N GLU A 402 -13.16 29.03 20.06
CA GLU A 402 -12.08 29.17 21.03
C GLU A 402 -11.35 30.49 20.77
N LYS A 403 -11.16 31.28 21.82
CA LYS A 403 -10.32 32.47 21.80
C LYS A 403 -9.16 32.28 22.75
N ASN A 404 -7.96 32.24 22.19
CA ASN A 404 -6.72 32.11 22.95
C ASN A 404 -6.30 33.46 23.55
N VAL A 405 -5.40 33.39 24.53
CA VAL A 405 -4.84 34.56 25.24
C VAL A 405 -4.16 35.54 24.27
N ASP A 406 -3.61 35.04 23.16
CA ASP A 406 -2.94 35.83 22.12
C ASP A 406 -3.92 36.53 21.16
N GLY A 407 -5.24 36.39 21.37
CA GLY A 407 -6.29 37.03 20.58
C GLY A 407 -6.63 36.32 19.27
N GLU A 408 -6.02 35.16 19.01
CA GLU A 408 -6.41 34.28 17.91
C GLU A 408 -7.74 33.59 18.22
N ASN A 409 -8.67 33.71 17.26
CA ASN A 409 -9.95 33.02 17.30
C ASN A 409 -9.88 31.80 16.38
N ARG A 410 -10.17 30.62 16.94
CA ARG A 410 -10.34 29.38 16.21
C ARG A 410 -11.78 28.92 16.35
N GLN A 411 -12.33 28.36 15.28
CA GLN A 411 -13.71 27.88 15.25
C GLN A 411 -13.74 26.46 14.73
N GLY A 412 -14.80 25.74 15.03
CA GLY A 412 -14.93 24.35 14.61
C GLY A 412 -16.21 23.71 15.10
N VAL A 413 -16.23 22.39 15.05
CA VAL A 413 -17.31 21.57 15.62
C VAL A 413 -16.82 20.81 16.83
N TYR A 414 -17.70 20.65 17.82
CA TYR A 414 -17.42 19.86 19.01
C TYR A 414 -18.43 18.74 19.19
N THR A 415 -18.03 17.68 19.91
CA THR A 415 -18.91 16.56 20.22
C THR A 415 -18.57 16.00 21.60
N PHE A 416 -19.60 15.73 22.39
CA PHE A 416 -19.50 14.99 23.65
C PHE A 416 -19.98 13.55 23.48
N PHE A 417 -19.21 12.58 23.93
CA PHE A 417 -19.60 11.16 23.89
C PHE A 417 -18.93 10.38 25.02
N ASN A 418 -19.55 9.28 25.42
CA ASN A 418 -18.96 8.32 26.34
C ASN A 418 -18.18 7.26 25.56
N LEU A 419 -16.94 7.01 25.97
CA LEU A 419 -16.09 5.94 25.46
C LEU A 419 -15.61 5.09 26.64
N TYR A 420 -16.08 3.85 26.74
CA TYR A 420 -15.78 2.93 27.85
C TYR A 420 -16.02 3.53 29.25
N GLY A 421 -17.11 4.29 29.42
CA GLY A 421 -17.45 4.97 30.68
C GLY A 421 -16.61 6.22 30.99
N THR A 422 -15.78 6.67 30.04
CA THR A 422 -15.06 7.94 30.11
C THR A 422 -15.77 8.98 29.25
N SER A 423 -16.09 10.14 29.82
CA SER A 423 -16.70 11.26 29.11
C SER A 423 -15.66 12.00 28.27
N ILE A 424 -15.88 12.10 26.96
CA ILE A 424 -14.94 12.70 26.01
C ILE A 424 -15.54 13.96 25.38
N LEU A 425 -14.71 15.00 25.25
CA LEU A 425 -14.93 16.15 24.37
C LEU A 425 -13.93 16.06 23.22
N GLN A 426 -14.44 16.02 22.00
CA GLN A 426 -13.63 16.16 20.80
C GLN A 426 -13.91 17.51 20.14
N LEU A 427 -12.85 18.25 19.84
CA LEU A 427 -12.88 19.49 19.05
C LEU A 427 -12.25 19.23 17.69
N ARG A 428 -12.95 19.58 16.61
CA ARG A 428 -12.41 19.58 15.24
C ARG A 428 -12.39 21.01 14.74
N TYR A 429 -11.19 21.55 14.54
CA TYR A 429 -11.00 22.91 14.09
C TYR A 429 -11.23 23.03 12.59
N GLN A 430 -11.75 24.19 12.17
CA GLN A 430 -12.00 24.51 10.77
C GLN A 430 -11.11 25.68 10.33
N ARG A 431 -10.46 25.52 9.18
CA ARG A 431 -9.69 26.57 8.50
C ARG A 431 -10.63 27.63 7.92
N LYS A 432 -10.08 28.81 7.62
CA LYS A 432 -10.82 29.92 6.99
C LYS A 432 -11.44 29.58 5.63
N ASN A 433 -10.91 28.58 4.93
CA ASN A 433 -11.42 28.10 3.64
C ASN A 433 -12.49 26.99 3.78
N GLY A 434 -12.91 26.67 5.00
CA GLY A 434 -13.94 25.67 5.28
C GLY A 434 -13.44 24.24 5.46
N LEU A 435 -12.17 23.96 5.17
CA LEU A 435 -11.57 22.64 5.38
C LEU A 435 -11.28 22.37 6.87
N MET A 436 -11.33 21.10 7.27
CA MET A 436 -10.95 20.70 8.63
C MET A 436 -9.43 20.81 8.81
N ASP A 437 -9.01 21.18 10.02
CA ASP A 437 -7.62 21.37 10.42
C ASP A 437 -7.23 20.35 11.50
N ALA A 438 -6.74 20.84 12.64
CA ALA A 438 -6.36 20.02 13.79
C ALA A 438 -7.57 19.43 14.54
N ARG A 439 -7.29 18.37 15.31
CA ARG A 439 -8.21 17.75 16.25
C ARG A 439 -7.61 17.82 17.65
N SER A 440 -8.43 18.17 18.65
CA SER A 440 -8.08 18.06 20.07
C SER A 440 -9.09 17.18 20.78
N VAL A 441 -8.61 16.33 21.70
CA VAL A 441 -9.46 15.43 22.48
C VAL A 441 -9.17 15.64 23.97
N TYR A 442 -10.24 15.66 24.77
CA TYR A 442 -10.16 15.80 26.21
C TYR A 442 -11.05 14.77 26.90
N ASN A 443 -10.58 14.26 28.03
CA ASN A 443 -11.46 13.68 29.05
C ASN A 443 -12.11 14.82 29.85
N VAL A 444 -13.42 14.70 30.07
CA VAL A 444 -14.27 15.76 30.61
C VAL A 444 -14.83 15.34 31.95
N ASP A 445 -14.57 16.14 32.98
CA ASP A 445 -15.35 16.13 34.21
C ASP A 445 -16.25 17.37 34.24
N PHE A 446 -17.57 17.16 34.30
CA PHE A 446 -18.58 18.22 34.28
C PHE A 446 -19.29 18.29 35.63
N GLN A 447 -19.32 19.47 36.22
CA GLN A 447 -19.94 19.71 37.52
C GLN A 447 -20.84 20.95 37.48
N ILE A 448 -21.98 20.87 38.15
CA ILE A 448 -22.89 22.00 38.37
C ILE A 448 -22.93 22.29 39.86
N THR A 449 -22.63 23.53 40.24
CA THR A 449 -22.82 24.04 41.60
C THR A 449 -23.88 25.13 41.57
N GLU A 450 -24.96 24.94 42.32
CA GLU A 450 -26.05 25.91 42.43
C GLU A 450 -26.10 26.52 43.83
N ASP A 451 -26.19 27.84 43.90
CA ASP A 451 -26.51 28.59 45.12
C ASP A 451 -27.78 29.41 44.93
N SER A 452 -28.27 30.05 46.00
CA SER A 452 -29.52 30.84 45.99
C SER A 452 -29.57 32.02 45.00
N SER A 453 -28.48 32.31 44.29
CA SER A 453 -28.30 33.46 43.41
C SER A 453 -27.60 33.13 42.09
N ARG A 454 -26.98 31.95 41.95
CA ARG A 454 -26.14 31.62 40.79
C ARG A 454 -26.11 30.13 40.51
N ILE A 455 -25.95 29.81 39.23
CA ILE A 455 -25.59 28.47 38.75
C ILE A 455 -24.18 28.58 38.15
N ILE A 456 -23.26 27.75 38.64
CA ILE A 456 -21.89 27.65 38.15
C ILE A 456 -21.74 26.29 37.47
N ARG A 457 -21.39 26.30 36.18
CA ARG A 457 -21.09 25.10 35.39
C ARG A 457 -19.59 25.04 35.15
N THR A 458 -18.94 23.98 35.59
CA THR A 458 -17.48 23.81 35.51
C THR A 458 -17.16 22.60 34.64
N LEU A 459 -16.29 22.79 33.64
CA LEU A 459 -15.70 21.73 32.84
C LEU A 459 -14.20 21.64 33.17
N THR A 460 -13.76 20.46 33.57
CA THR A 460 -12.34 20.11 33.69
C THR A 460 -11.95 19.24 32.52
N LEU A 461 -11.04 19.73 31.68
CA LEU A 461 -10.62 19.10 30.44
C LEU A 461 -9.18 18.62 30.57
N VAL A 462 -9.00 17.30 30.61
CA VAL A 462 -7.68 16.67 30.64
C VAL A 462 -7.31 16.26 29.21
N PRO A 463 -6.20 16.76 28.63
CA PRO A 463 -5.83 16.45 27.25
C PRO A 463 -5.43 14.98 27.08
N GLY A 464 -5.75 14.42 25.92
CA GLY A 464 -5.33 13.07 25.56
C GLY A 464 -5.68 12.72 24.12
N ASN A 465 -5.50 11.46 23.77
CA ASN A 465 -5.83 10.91 22.46
C ASN A 465 -6.82 9.75 22.57
N LEU A 466 -7.56 9.54 21.49
CA LEU A 466 -8.41 8.35 21.35
C LEU A 466 -7.60 7.27 20.67
N THR A 467 -7.62 6.09 21.29
CA THR A 467 -7.04 4.87 20.76
C THR A 467 -8.14 3.82 20.64
N VAL A 468 -7.83 2.72 19.97
CA VAL A 468 -8.72 1.54 19.92
C VAL A 468 -9.06 0.98 21.31
N SER A 469 -8.20 1.22 22.31
CA SER A 469 -8.39 0.81 23.71
C SER A 469 -9.09 1.85 24.59
N GLY A 470 -9.45 3.01 24.05
CA GLY A 470 -10.08 4.10 24.77
C GLY A 470 -9.24 5.37 24.84
N PHE A 471 -9.54 6.22 25.82
CA PHE A 471 -8.85 7.49 26.01
C PHE A 471 -7.49 7.31 26.72
N LEU A 472 -6.42 7.75 26.08
CA LEU A 472 -5.08 7.81 26.67
C LEU A 472 -4.76 9.25 27.04
N GLN A 473 -4.55 9.51 28.33
CA GLN A 473 -4.13 10.83 28.80
C GLN A 473 -2.74 11.16 28.26
N GLU A 474 -2.60 12.35 27.69
CA GLU A 474 -1.31 12.87 27.24
C GLU A 474 -0.66 13.77 28.30
N SER A 475 0.65 13.95 28.15
CA SER A 475 1.37 14.98 28.91
C SER A 475 0.99 16.35 28.38
N GLY A 476 -0.01 16.96 29.02
CA GLY A 476 -0.51 18.27 28.67
C GLY A 476 -1.15 18.94 29.88
N GLU A 477 -1.46 20.22 29.72
CA GLU A 477 -2.06 21.00 30.79
C GLU A 477 -3.58 20.78 30.86
N THR A 478 -4.09 20.53 32.07
CA THR A 478 -5.53 20.43 32.32
C THR A 478 -6.17 21.82 32.26
N LEU A 479 -7.23 21.96 31.46
CA LEU A 479 -7.99 23.21 31.36
C LEU A 479 -9.18 23.18 32.33
N HIS A 480 -9.37 24.26 33.07
CA HIS A 480 -10.55 24.47 33.89
C HIS A 480 -11.31 25.67 33.34
N ILE A 481 -12.52 25.44 32.83
CA ILE A 481 -13.37 26.47 32.24
C ILE A 481 -14.73 26.52 32.94
N GLU A 482 -15.23 27.73 33.18
CA GLU A 482 -16.44 27.96 33.97
C GLU A 482 -17.43 28.89 33.27
N GLN A 483 -18.71 28.58 33.43
CA GLN A 483 -19.81 29.46 33.09
C GLN A 483 -20.59 29.80 34.35
N ILE A 484 -20.85 31.10 34.57
CA ILE A 484 -21.61 31.60 35.71
C ILE A 484 -22.88 32.26 35.20
N GLU A 485 -24.03 31.72 35.61
CA GLU A 485 -25.35 32.25 35.34
C GLU A 485 -25.90 32.85 36.64
N VAL A 486 -26.34 34.12 36.62
CA VAL A 486 -26.92 34.79 37.79
C VAL A 486 -28.43 34.66 37.71
N MET A 487 -29.04 34.08 38.74
CA MET A 487 -30.49 33.96 38.84
C MET A 487 -31.08 35.27 39.35
N ASP A 488 -31.90 35.93 38.52
CA ASP A 488 -32.66 37.08 38.98
C ASP A 488 -33.70 36.64 40.02
N LYS A 489 -33.68 37.28 41.19
CA LYS A 489 -34.75 37.12 42.18
C LYS A 489 -36.01 37.77 41.60
N SER A 490 -36.97 36.94 41.16
CA SER A 490 -38.33 37.36 40.79
C SER A 490 -39.06 38.02 41.96
#